data_AF-A0A351Z3C9-F1
#
_entry.id   AF-A0A351Z3C9-F1
#
_cell.length_a   1.000
_cell.length_b   1.000
_cell.length_c   1.000
_cell.angle_alpha   90.00
_cell.angle_beta   90.00
_cell.angle_gamma   90.00
#
_symmetry.space_group_name_H-M   'P 1'
#
loop_
_entity.id
_entity.type
_entity.pdbx_description
1 polymer ?
#
loop_
_entity_poly.entity_id
_entity_poly.type
_entity_poly.pdbx_seq_one_letter_code
_entity_poly.pdbx_strand_id
1 'polypeptide(L)'
;MKSTKIKMLLMVTAVSVILSAGGSQALALTGYGSFAPSTNVKQAFDRFQIDSNLNYYLCGSETVPDAIIGIDKGFTLNSDLWQPIEVTPKVFRRLVLDMQKEHGNLLGANHQGFAILDDKGKQIGVWYSELNATNTNSFIKMEDKKNVHVQTVKMGH
;
A
#
# COMPACT_ATOMS: atom_id res chain seq x y z
N MET A 1 9.45 -59.00 22.59
CA MET A 1 8.51 -58.62 21.51
C MET A 1 8.27 -57.11 21.58
N LYS A 2 8.86 -56.43 20.60
CA LYS A 2 8.85 -55.00 20.17
C LYS A 2 8.39 -53.88 21.14
N SER A 3 9.41 -53.19 21.66
CA SER A 3 9.45 -51.78 22.09
C SER A 3 9.02 -50.83 20.95
N THR A 4 8.27 -49.77 21.26
CA THR A 4 8.21 -48.56 20.41
C THR A 4 8.19 -47.30 21.28
N LYS A 5 9.37 -46.88 21.73
CA LYS A 5 9.69 -45.44 21.88
C LYS A 5 10.21 -44.93 20.52
N ILE A 6 10.17 -43.61 20.31
CA ILE A 6 10.81 -42.83 19.21
C ILE A 6 9.90 -42.74 17.96
N LYS A 7 9.37 -41.59 17.53
CA LYS A 7 9.97 -40.26 17.22
C LYS A 7 8.86 -39.19 17.42
N MET A 8 8.95 -38.24 18.35
CA MET A 8 9.59 -36.92 18.16
C MET A 8 9.78 -36.53 16.69
N LEU A 9 8.77 -35.88 16.08
CA LEU A 9 8.99 -34.98 14.96
C LEU A 9 8.13 -33.72 15.14
N LEU A 10 8.85 -32.64 15.39
CA LEU A 10 8.44 -31.25 15.44
C LEU A 10 7.55 -30.88 14.24
N MET A 11 6.31 -30.49 14.50
CA MET A 11 5.58 -29.57 13.61
C MET A 11 5.27 -28.33 14.44
N VAL A 12 6.24 -27.42 14.44
CA VAL A 12 6.08 -26.06 14.98
C VAL A 12 5.14 -25.34 14.02
N THR A 13 3.83 -25.42 14.26
CA THR A 13 2.89 -24.44 13.73
C THR A 13 3.19 -23.12 14.40
N ALA A 14 3.92 -22.28 13.68
CA ALA A 14 4.34 -20.98 14.13
C ALA A 14 3.13 -20.03 14.21
N VAL A 15 2.94 -19.54 15.43
CA VAL A 15 2.31 -18.27 15.84
C VAL A 15 0.77 -18.22 15.87
N SER A 16 0.31 -18.46 17.09
CA SER A 16 -0.94 -18.12 17.72
C SER A 16 -1.33 -16.64 17.58
N VAL A 17 -2.63 -16.44 17.30
CA VAL A 17 -3.60 -15.63 18.08
C VAL A 17 -3.22 -14.18 18.44
N ILE A 18 -3.88 -13.26 17.72
CA ILE A 18 -4.62 -12.05 18.17
C ILE A 18 -4.04 -11.29 19.39
N LEU A 19 -3.59 -10.06 19.14
CA LEU A 19 -3.53 -9.01 20.16
C LEU A 19 -4.25 -7.75 19.66
N SER A 20 -5.42 -7.51 20.26
CA SER A 20 -6.24 -6.31 20.18
C SER A 20 -5.80 -5.28 21.22
N ALA A 21 -5.63 -4.00 20.85
CA ALA A 21 -5.97 -2.82 21.66
C ALA A 21 -5.50 -1.53 20.95
N GLY A 22 -6.44 -0.64 20.66
CA GLY A 22 -6.15 0.67 20.09
C GLY A 22 -7.32 1.26 19.31
N GLY A 23 -8.55 1.03 19.75
CA GLY A 23 -9.73 1.69 19.20
C GLY A 23 -9.75 3.15 19.63
N SER A 24 -8.89 3.97 19.03
CA SER A 24 -9.25 5.37 18.84
C SER A 24 -10.42 5.36 17.89
N GLN A 25 -11.64 5.53 18.40
CA GLN A 25 -12.75 5.96 17.56
C GLN A 25 -12.45 7.41 17.17
N ALA A 26 -11.47 7.58 16.28
CA ALA A 26 -11.44 8.75 15.41
C ALA A 26 -12.85 8.88 14.86
N LEU A 27 -13.42 10.09 14.85
CA LEU A 27 -14.69 10.32 14.19
C LEU A 27 -14.58 9.75 12.78
N ALA A 28 -15.13 8.56 12.57
CA ALA A 28 -15.21 7.96 11.26
C ALA A 28 -16.22 8.83 10.53
N LEU A 29 -15.71 9.75 9.71
CA LEU A 29 -16.51 10.42 8.72
C LEU A 29 -17.04 9.31 7.82
N THR A 30 -18.30 8.93 8.02
CA THR A 30 -18.93 7.84 7.28
C THR A 30 -18.76 8.11 5.79
N GLY A 31 -18.22 7.14 5.04
CA GLY A 31 -17.90 7.31 3.62
C GLY A 31 -16.53 7.92 3.29
N TYR A 32 -15.67 8.21 4.28
CA TYR A 32 -14.27 8.61 4.03
C TYR A 32 -13.28 7.65 4.68
N GLY A 33 -12.30 7.25 3.91
CA GLY A 33 -11.17 6.44 4.36
C GLY A 33 -10.05 7.26 4.99
N SER A 34 -8.93 6.60 5.30
CA SER A 34 -7.76 7.26 5.86
C SER A 34 -6.45 6.66 5.36
N PHE A 35 -5.37 7.44 5.42
CA PHE A 35 -4.01 6.97 5.20
C PHE A 35 -3.33 6.70 6.53
N ALA A 36 -2.75 5.52 6.70
CA ALA A 36 -1.96 5.16 7.87
C ALA A 36 -0.49 4.94 7.46
N PRO A 37 0.48 5.64 8.06
CA PRO A 37 1.90 5.40 7.80
C PRO A 37 2.25 3.92 7.97
N SER A 38 3.01 3.36 7.04
CA SER A 38 3.34 1.93 7.02
C SER A 38 4.75 1.67 6.51
N THR A 39 5.64 1.33 7.44
CA THR A 39 7.01 0.89 7.12
C THR A 39 7.01 -0.40 6.29
N ASN A 40 6.02 -1.27 6.48
CA ASN A 40 5.89 -2.50 5.69
C ASN A 40 5.61 -2.20 4.22
N VAL A 41 4.74 -1.22 3.94
CA VAL A 41 4.50 -0.77 2.57
C VAL A 41 5.78 -0.18 1.98
N LYS A 42 6.47 0.71 2.70
CA LYS A 42 7.74 1.26 2.23
C LYS A 42 8.75 0.15 1.87
N GLN A 43 8.94 -0.80 2.78
CA GLN A 43 9.88 -1.91 2.58
C GLN A 43 9.48 -2.84 1.42
N ALA A 44 8.18 -3.06 1.20
CA ALA A 44 7.70 -3.85 0.07
C ALA A 44 8.10 -3.19 -1.25
N PHE A 45 7.88 -1.88 -1.38
CA PHE A 45 8.28 -1.10 -2.55
C PHE A 45 9.81 -1.06 -2.72
N ASP A 46 10.56 -0.80 -1.65
CA ASP A 46 12.04 -0.78 -1.69
C ASP A 46 12.64 -2.15 -2.09
N ARG A 47 11.92 -3.25 -1.81
CA ARG A 47 12.27 -4.62 -2.22
C ARG A 47 11.64 -5.05 -3.55
N PHE A 48 10.90 -4.15 -4.21
CA PHE A 48 10.19 -4.40 -5.46
C PHE A 48 9.19 -5.56 -5.38
N GLN A 49 8.54 -5.73 -4.22
CA GLN A 49 7.53 -6.75 -4.00
C GLN A 49 6.19 -6.30 -4.58
N ILE A 50 5.65 -7.12 -5.49
CA ILE A 50 4.32 -6.91 -6.09
C ILE A 50 3.32 -7.80 -5.35
N ASP A 51 2.24 -7.20 -4.85
CA ASP A 51 1.09 -7.93 -4.34
C ASP A 51 0.12 -8.21 -5.49
N SER A 52 -0.04 -9.49 -5.84
CA SER A 52 -0.92 -9.93 -6.91
C SER A 52 -2.41 -9.68 -6.64
N ASN A 53 -2.80 -9.31 -5.43
CA ASN A 53 -4.18 -8.97 -5.08
C ASN A 53 -4.52 -7.51 -5.36
N LEU A 54 -3.53 -6.69 -5.76
CA LEU A 54 -3.72 -5.27 -6.04
C LEU A 54 -3.71 -5.00 -7.54
N ASN A 55 -4.51 -4.02 -7.96
CA ASN A 55 -4.35 -3.29 -9.20
C ASN A 55 -3.52 -2.04 -8.92
N TYR A 56 -2.48 -1.79 -9.70
CA TYR A 56 -1.56 -0.69 -9.48
C TYR A 56 -1.80 0.48 -10.43
N TYR A 57 -1.60 1.68 -9.91
CA TYR A 57 -1.78 2.92 -10.64
C TYR A 57 -0.66 3.90 -10.31
N LEU A 58 -0.34 4.79 -11.24
CA LEU A 58 0.56 5.92 -11.03
C LEU A 58 -0.19 7.23 -11.17
N CYS A 59 0.33 8.28 -10.53
CA CYS A 59 0.05 9.66 -10.90
C CYS A 59 1.37 10.37 -11.20
N GLY A 60 1.32 11.41 -12.01
CA GLY A 60 2.51 12.12 -12.48
C GLY A 60 3.04 11.60 -13.81
N SER A 61 4.35 11.67 -13.99
CA SER A 61 5.01 11.20 -15.22
C SER A 61 5.00 9.66 -15.32
N GLU A 62 4.80 9.13 -16.53
CA GLU A 62 4.90 7.69 -16.81
C GLU A 62 6.34 7.15 -16.67
N THR A 63 7.35 8.02 -16.73
CA THR A 63 8.76 7.65 -16.58
C THR A 63 9.25 7.79 -15.15
N VAL A 64 8.81 8.85 -14.45
CA VAL A 64 9.18 9.14 -13.06
C VAL A 64 7.91 9.58 -12.32
N PRO A 65 7.11 8.63 -11.81
CA PRO A 65 5.85 8.97 -11.15
C PRO A 65 6.06 9.76 -9.86
N ASP A 66 5.09 10.60 -9.51
CA ASP A 66 5.09 11.26 -8.20
C ASP A 66 4.64 10.30 -7.08
N ALA A 67 3.71 9.40 -7.42
CA ALA A 67 3.23 8.38 -6.53
C ALA A 67 2.80 7.12 -7.28
N ILE A 68 2.90 5.99 -6.59
CA ILE A 68 2.32 4.71 -7.00
C ILE A 68 1.36 4.25 -5.91
N ILE A 69 0.15 3.85 -6.31
CA ILE A 69 -0.82 3.21 -5.42
C ILE A 69 -1.13 1.80 -5.90
N GLY A 70 -1.48 0.93 -4.96
CA GLY A 70 -2.10 -0.36 -5.24
C GLY A 70 -3.45 -0.42 -4.54
N ILE A 71 -4.51 -0.77 -5.27
CA ILE A 71 -5.87 -0.89 -4.75
C ILE A 71 -6.31 -2.35 -4.87
N ASP A 72 -6.91 -2.88 -3.81
CA ASP A 72 -7.44 -4.24 -3.78
C ASP A 72 -8.38 -4.50 -4.96
N LYS A 73 -8.21 -5.64 -5.63
CA LYS A 73 -8.96 -6.02 -6.84
C LYS A 73 -10.48 -6.11 -6.63
N GLY A 74 -10.95 -6.20 -5.38
CA GLY A 74 -12.37 -6.10 -5.04
C GLY A 74 -12.94 -4.70 -5.18
N PHE A 75 -12.08 -3.68 -5.35
CA PHE A 75 -12.45 -2.28 -5.53
C PHE A 75 -12.14 -1.79 -6.95
N THR A 76 -12.98 -0.88 -7.43
CA THR A 76 -12.79 -0.08 -8.64
C THR A 76 -12.34 1.31 -8.22
N LEU A 77 -11.21 1.76 -8.75
CA LEU A 77 -10.70 3.11 -8.52
C LEU A 77 -11.34 4.05 -9.54
N ASN A 78 -12.17 4.98 -9.07
CA ASN A 78 -12.79 6.00 -9.91
C ASN A 78 -11.94 7.28 -9.81
N SER A 79 -11.12 7.55 -10.82
CA SER A 79 -10.30 8.75 -10.84
C SER A 79 -9.77 9.08 -12.23
N ASP A 80 -9.74 10.37 -12.56
CA ASP A 80 -9.07 10.89 -13.77
C ASP A 80 -7.57 11.16 -13.53
N LEU A 81 -7.11 11.06 -12.26
CA LEU A 81 -5.73 11.34 -11.87
C LEU A 81 -4.82 10.11 -11.99
N TRP A 82 -5.37 8.94 -11.71
CA TRP A 82 -4.61 7.70 -11.57
C TRP A 82 -4.63 6.89 -12.86
N GLN A 83 -3.46 6.68 -13.44
CA GLN A 83 -3.30 5.89 -14.64
C GLN A 83 -3.00 4.43 -14.28
N PRO A 84 -3.73 3.45 -14.82
CA PRO A 84 -3.48 2.03 -14.55
C PRO A 84 -2.12 1.60 -15.11
N ILE A 85 -1.42 0.74 -14.38
CA ILE A 85 -0.13 0.18 -14.79
C ILE A 85 -0.28 -1.33 -14.97
N GLU A 86 0.16 -1.84 -16.11
CA GLU A 86 0.41 -3.27 -16.25
C GLU A 86 1.68 -3.64 -15.49
N VAL A 87 1.52 -4.13 -14.26
CA VAL A 87 2.66 -4.44 -13.40
C VAL A 87 3.36 -5.73 -13.81
N THR A 88 4.61 -5.58 -14.21
CA THR A 88 5.57 -6.68 -14.31
C THR A 88 6.73 -6.41 -13.35
N PRO A 89 7.49 -7.43 -12.91
CA PRO A 89 8.65 -7.23 -12.04
C PRO A 89 9.67 -6.22 -12.60
N LYS A 90 9.82 -6.16 -13.93
CA LYS A 90 10.71 -5.20 -14.61
C LYS A 90 10.15 -3.77 -14.57
N VAL A 91 8.87 -3.59 -14.91
CA VAL A 91 8.22 -2.27 -14.92
C VAL A 91 8.16 -1.70 -13.50
N PHE A 92 7.71 -2.49 -12.52
CA PHE A 92 7.59 -2.05 -11.13
C PHE A 92 8.95 -1.64 -10.55
N ARG A 93 9.98 -2.48 -10.72
CA ARG A 93 11.35 -2.15 -10.29
C ARG A 93 11.87 -0.87 -10.93
N ARG A 94 11.66 -0.68 -12.23
CA ARG A 94 12.08 0.52 -12.94
C ARG A 94 11.43 1.76 -12.32
N LEU A 95 10.10 1.78 -12.22
CA LEU A 95 9.37 2.93 -11.70
C LEU A 95 9.83 3.31 -10.29
N VAL A 96 9.93 2.33 -9.38
CA VAL A 96 10.38 2.58 -8.01
C VAL A 96 11.82 3.10 -7.98
N LEU A 97 12.74 2.52 -8.76
CA LEU A 97 14.12 3.00 -8.81
C LEU A 97 14.22 4.41 -9.40
N ASP A 98 13.41 4.74 -10.38
CA ASP A 98 13.44 6.06 -11.03
C ASP A 98 12.90 7.12 -10.08
N MET A 99 11.80 6.84 -9.36
CA MET A 99 11.33 7.68 -8.24
C MET A 99 12.41 7.88 -7.17
N GLN A 100 13.09 6.81 -6.76
CA GLN A 100 14.13 6.88 -5.74
C GLN A 100 15.38 7.65 -6.20
N LYS A 101 15.72 7.63 -7.49
CA LYS A 101 16.88 8.37 -8.03
C LYS A 101 16.59 9.85 -8.21
N GLU A 102 15.33 10.21 -8.40
CA GLU A 102 14.93 11.60 -8.49
C GLU A 102 15.39 12.36 -7.24
N HIS A 103 15.80 13.62 -7.43
CA HIS A 103 16.34 14.49 -6.38
C HIS A 103 17.62 14.01 -5.66
N GLY A 104 18.38 13.07 -6.26
CA GLY A 104 19.67 12.62 -5.69
C GLY A 104 19.52 11.78 -4.41
N ASN A 105 18.33 11.21 -4.20
CA ASN A 105 17.95 10.52 -2.99
C ASN A 105 18.48 9.08 -2.97
N LEU A 106 19.78 8.91 -2.71
CA LEU A 106 20.40 7.60 -2.57
C LEU A 106 19.60 6.76 -1.55
N LEU A 107 18.96 5.70 -2.04
CA LEU A 107 18.20 4.70 -1.27
C LEU A 107 16.78 5.10 -0.82
N GLY A 108 16.15 6.09 -1.46
CA GLY A 108 14.72 6.39 -1.23
C GLY A 108 14.40 6.83 0.20
N ALA A 109 15.31 7.59 0.83
CA ALA A 109 15.20 7.99 2.23
C ALA A 109 14.00 8.91 2.50
N ASN A 110 13.54 9.68 1.50
CA ASN A 110 12.38 10.55 1.65
C ASN A 110 11.06 9.88 1.22
N HIS A 111 11.11 8.70 0.63
CA HIS A 111 9.90 8.00 0.21
C HIS A 111 9.18 7.38 1.40
N GLN A 112 7.86 7.44 1.41
CA GLN A 112 7.02 6.96 2.49
C GLN A 112 5.98 5.99 1.96
N GLY A 113 5.71 4.96 2.75
CA GLY A 113 4.64 4.00 2.50
C GLY A 113 3.45 4.27 3.40
N PHE A 114 2.24 4.13 2.85
CA PHE A 114 0.99 4.20 3.63
C PHE A 114 0.08 3.03 3.29
N ALA A 115 -0.66 2.56 4.28
CA ALA A 115 -1.86 1.76 4.06
C ALA A 115 -3.03 2.69 3.74
N ILE A 116 -3.81 2.33 2.73
CA ILE A 116 -5.08 2.99 2.38
C ILE A 116 -6.17 2.21 3.09
N LEU A 117 -6.88 2.87 4.01
CA LEU A 117 -7.95 2.27 4.82
C LEU A 117 -9.31 2.77 4.35
N ASP A 118 -10.32 1.91 4.34
CA ASP A 118 -11.72 2.31 4.15
C ASP A 118 -12.28 3.05 5.38
N ASP A 119 -13.56 3.44 5.30
CA ASP A 119 -14.28 4.15 6.36
C ASP A 119 -14.53 3.31 7.64
N LYS A 120 -14.13 2.03 7.61
CA LYS A 120 -14.18 1.09 8.75
C LYS A 120 -12.80 0.69 9.24
N GLY A 121 -11.74 1.28 8.69
CA GLY A 121 -10.36 0.98 9.04
C GLY A 121 -9.82 -0.31 8.43
N LYS A 122 -10.54 -0.95 7.50
CA LYS A 122 -10.02 -2.10 6.74
C LYS A 122 -9.05 -1.58 5.68
N GLN A 123 -7.88 -2.20 5.58
CA GLN A 123 -6.96 -1.91 4.49
C GLN A 123 -7.54 -2.35 3.15
N ILE A 124 -7.57 -1.43 2.20
CA ILE A 124 -8.06 -1.61 0.82
C ILE A 124 -6.99 -1.28 -0.23
N GLY A 125 -5.80 -0.86 0.21
CA GLY A 125 -4.72 -0.53 -0.69
C GLY A 125 -3.45 -0.07 0.00
N VAL A 126 -2.52 0.39 -0.82
CA VAL A 126 -1.20 0.87 -0.43
C VAL A 126 -0.84 2.11 -1.25
N TRP A 127 0.02 2.94 -0.70
CA TRP A 127 0.51 4.17 -1.32
C TRP A 127 2.02 4.29 -1.11
N TYR A 128 2.76 4.69 -2.14
CA TYR A 128 4.19 4.99 -2.09
C TYR A 128 4.49 6.30 -2.83
N SER A 129 5.13 7.26 -2.15
CA SER A 129 5.55 8.56 -2.74
C SER A 129 6.63 9.22 -1.89
N GLU A 130 7.29 10.27 -2.42
CA GLU A 130 8.11 11.18 -1.61
C GLU A 130 7.27 12.05 -0.66
N LEU A 131 6.00 12.33 -1.00
CA LEU A 131 5.10 13.09 -0.12
C LEU A 131 4.55 12.26 1.04
N ASN A 132 4.25 12.96 2.14
CA ASN A 132 3.45 12.40 3.21
C ASN A 132 1.95 12.52 2.86
N ALA A 133 1.31 11.38 2.58
CA ALA A 133 -0.12 11.32 2.24
C ALA A 133 -1.04 11.88 3.34
N THR A 134 -0.60 11.94 4.60
CA THR A 134 -1.39 12.54 5.70
C THR A 134 -1.26 14.06 5.79
N ASN A 135 -0.22 14.65 5.20
CA ASN A 135 0.08 16.09 5.28
C ASN A 135 -0.18 16.82 3.95
N THR A 136 -0.75 16.11 2.98
CA THR A 136 -1.21 16.65 1.70
C THR A 136 -2.73 16.78 1.73
N ASN A 137 -3.31 17.62 0.85
CA ASN A 137 -4.77 17.67 0.65
C ASN A 137 -5.29 16.41 -0.09
N SER A 138 -4.80 15.23 0.32
CA SER A 138 -5.19 13.92 -0.19
C SER A 138 -6.34 13.38 0.63
N PHE A 139 -7.30 12.72 -0.02
CA PHE A 139 -8.42 12.09 0.67
C PHE A 139 -8.87 10.81 -0.04
N ILE A 140 -9.51 9.95 0.73
CA ILE A 140 -10.13 8.71 0.25
C ILE A 140 -11.62 8.86 0.48
N LYS A 141 -12.41 8.81 -0.58
CA LYS A 141 -13.87 8.80 -0.50
C LYS A 141 -14.37 7.44 -0.96
N MET A 142 -15.15 6.80 -0.10
CA MET A 142 -15.88 5.58 -0.44
C MET A 142 -17.16 6.01 -1.15
N GLU A 143 -17.24 5.79 -2.46
CA GLU A 143 -18.43 6.14 -3.24
C GLU A 143 -19.54 5.11 -3.03
N ASP A 144 -19.15 3.83 -2.91
CA ASP A 144 -19.98 2.76 -2.41
C ASP A 144 -19.10 1.62 -1.85
N LYS A 145 -19.64 0.40 -1.75
CA LYS A 145 -18.93 -0.77 -1.19
C LYS A 145 -17.77 -1.28 -2.06
N LYS A 146 -17.71 -0.90 -3.33
CA LYS A 146 -16.73 -1.36 -4.32
C LYS A 146 -16.05 -0.21 -5.05
N ASN A 147 -16.63 0.99 -5.07
CA ASN A 147 -16.05 2.14 -5.74
C ASN A 147 -15.34 3.04 -4.73
N VAL A 148 -14.07 3.33 -5.02
CA VAL A 148 -13.24 4.21 -4.20
C VAL A 148 -12.67 5.33 -5.08
N HIS A 149 -12.71 6.54 -4.55
CA HIS A 149 -12.06 7.70 -5.14
C HIS A 149 -10.87 8.09 -4.25
N VAL A 150 -9.68 8.06 -4.82
CA VAL A 150 -8.45 8.52 -4.15
C VAL A 150 -8.02 9.80 -4.84
N GLN A 151 -8.04 10.91 -4.12
CA GLN A 151 -7.55 12.20 -4.63
C GLN A 151 -6.23 12.54 -3.95
N THR A 152 -5.34 13.18 -4.70
CA THR A 152 -4.21 13.92 -4.15
C THR A 152 -4.05 15.25 -4.88
N VAL A 153 -3.24 16.13 -4.32
CA VAL A 153 -2.88 17.39 -4.98
C VAL A 153 -2.12 17.04 -6.26
N LYS A 154 -2.45 17.69 -7.38
CA LYS A 154 -1.71 17.49 -8.63
C LYS A 154 -0.26 17.89 -8.37
N MET A 155 0.62 16.90 -8.45
CA MET A 155 2.05 17.07 -8.27
C MET A 155 2.56 17.81 -9.51
N GLY A 156 3.10 19.00 -9.31
CA GLY A 156 3.56 19.86 -10.38
C GLY A 156 5.08 19.89 -10.39
N HIS A 157 5.66 19.51 -11.52
CA HIS A 157 6.98 19.99 -11.93
C HIS A 157 6.80 21.21 -12.85
#